data_AF-A0A7U7B175-F1
#
_entry.id   AF-A0A7U7B175-F1
#
_cell.length_a   1.000
_cell.length_b   1.000
_cell.length_c   1.000
_cell.angle_alpha   90.00
_cell.angle_beta   90.00
_cell.angle_gamma   90.00
#
_symmetry.space_group_name_H-M   'P 1'
#
loop_
_entity.id
_entity.type
_entity.pdbx_description
1 polymer ?
#
loop_
_entity_poly.entity_id
_entity_poly.type
_entity_poly.pdbx_seq_one_letter_code
_entity_poly.pdbx_strand_id
1 'polypeptide(L)'
;MASSREKEVGGGWFSLSAPVGREAANRPRDVLRVETLLGQTGHYDINRFKGPLGLWGSLSDRAVKDFQQENDLKVDGLLKPDGPTILTLKSKVEDIFKSWDPPSPQEVTDHHDSLARGDGGRLTFGRPPLQMARAGEVDAEISAANRRTQAYLSGYADNQGLDQAAAREIAAGDDLAIKRYRHLIERMAASDPKRAHAFAWGIVDHLPDDGLRRAFLGTDLARSRPVGIRREDWGELYWSSVASNDSLDQPLDLRDDEADPMEGGDDAAGDGDAQGGGGEESSGGEQGLDTAENNDASALDENAFPQQTDEPQSEEGKQQLKEALEASWKEHDQLQEPINETKAEIERLEQEIEKIRNTDPRAYSGKEDYKEFTDTDSVAGKEGWEQIDKKYMRTLEHQMVGMLGLSRERLTEGELKAQIKAAEAKLDKLERQRSLARSAAEEYERRFRTVRGKQ
;
A
#
# COMPACT_ATOMS: atom_id res chain seq x y z
N MET A 1 44.59 -27.45 15.87
CA MET A 1 44.33 -26.53 17.00
C MET A 1 44.39 -25.08 16.53
N ALA A 2 43.38 -24.64 15.77
CA ALA A 2 43.29 -23.28 15.23
C ALA A 2 41.81 -22.86 15.06
N SER A 3 40.99 -23.01 16.10
CA SER A 3 39.61 -22.51 16.12
C SER A 3 39.18 -22.21 17.55
N SER A 4 39.88 -21.27 18.19
CA SER A 4 39.52 -20.78 19.54
C SER A 4 39.83 -19.30 19.76
N ARG A 5 40.32 -18.58 18.74
CA ARG A 5 40.68 -17.14 18.84
C ARG A 5 39.71 -16.16 18.17
N GLU A 6 38.63 -16.65 17.54
CA GLU A 6 37.56 -15.79 16.97
C GLU A 6 36.27 -15.79 17.79
N LYS A 7 36.28 -16.40 18.98
CA LYS A 7 35.17 -16.28 19.96
C LYS A 7 35.20 -14.96 20.74
N GLU A 8 36.20 -14.11 20.54
CA GLU A 8 36.33 -12.86 21.28
C GLU A 8 35.82 -11.67 20.46
N VAL A 9 34.99 -10.85 21.11
CA VAL A 9 34.28 -9.64 20.63
C VAL A 9 32.96 -9.89 19.86
N GLY A 10 32.30 -11.01 20.14
CA GLY A 10 30.90 -11.22 19.74
C GLY A 10 29.90 -10.75 20.79
N GLY A 11 29.71 -9.44 20.92
CA GLY A 11 28.63 -8.92 21.78
C GLY A 11 27.26 -9.49 21.37
N GLY A 12 26.37 -9.71 22.34
CA GLY A 12 24.99 -10.14 22.04
C GLY A 12 24.21 -9.10 21.24
N TRP A 13 22.96 -9.41 20.89
CA TRP A 13 22.06 -8.52 20.13
C TRP A 13 22.01 -7.09 20.64
N PHE A 14 22.09 -6.91 21.96
CA PHE A 14 21.90 -5.63 22.64
C PHE A 14 23.21 -4.91 23.00
N SER A 15 24.35 -5.45 22.59
CA SER A 15 25.67 -4.88 22.88
C SER A 15 26.27 -4.24 21.64
N LEU A 16 26.30 -2.90 21.60
CA LEU A 16 26.89 -2.13 20.51
C LEU A 16 28.38 -1.90 20.78
N SER A 17 29.25 -2.18 19.81
CA SER A 17 30.69 -1.93 19.95
C SER A 17 31.08 -0.47 19.70
N ALA A 18 30.23 0.29 19.01
CA ALA A 18 30.35 1.73 18.79
C ALA A 18 28.94 2.34 18.62
N PRO A 19 28.80 3.67 18.70
CA PRO A 19 27.51 4.31 18.40
C PRO A 19 27.06 4.08 16.96
N VAL A 20 25.74 4.04 16.77
CA VAL A 20 25.04 3.88 15.48
C VAL A 20 24.08 5.06 15.29
N GLY A 21 24.13 5.74 14.15
CA GLY A 21 23.46 7.03 13.92
C GLY A 21 24.06 7.81 12.75
N ARG A 22 23.38 8.86 12.26
CA ARG A 22 23.81 9.65 11.08
C ARG A 22 25.28 10.13 11.12
N GLU A 23 25.79 10.49 12.30
CA GLU A 23 27.15 11.01 12.51
C GLU A 23 28.04 10.04 13.31
N ALA A 24 27.61 8.78 13.43
CA ALA A 24 28.27 7.78 14.24
C ALA A 24 29.21 6.87 13.43
N ALA A 25 29.92 5.98 14.12
CA ALA A 25 30.87 5.05 13.50
C ALA A 25 30.17 4.03 12.58
N ASN A 26 28.91 3.69 12.85
CA ASN A 26 28.07 2.80 12.02
C ASN A 26 28.77 1.51 11.60
N ARG A 27 29.43 0.84 12.56
CA ARG A 27 30.08 -0.45 12.29
C ARG A 27 29.04 -1.43 11.73
N PRO A 28 29.30 -2.10 10.59
CA PRO A 28 28.29 -2.94 9.94
C PRO A 28 27.64 -3.95 10.88
N ARG A 29 28.43 -4.57 11.76
CA ARG A 29 27.92 -5.51 12.77
C ARG A 29 26.91 -4.89 13.75
N ASP A 30 27.12 -3.65 14.17
CA ASP A 30 26.22 -2.95 15.08
C ASP A 30 24.97 -2.46 14.33
N VAL A 31 25.13 -1.97 13.10
CA VAL A 31 24.00 -1.58 12.24
C VAL A 31 23.08 -2.78 11.98
N LEU A 32 23.63 -3.95 11.65
CA LEU A 32 22.85 -5.19 11.44
C LEU A 32 21.98 -5.55 12.64
N ARG A 33 22.54 -5.46 13.85
CA ARG A 33 21.79 -5.70 15.08
C ARG A 33 20.66 -4.69 15.21
N VAL A 34 20.96 -3.41 15.04
CA VAL A 34 19.97 -2.33 15.15
C VAL A 34 18.84 -2.50 14.14
N GLU A 35 19.13 -2.73 12.86
CA GLU A 35 18.12 -2.96 11.82
C GLU A 35 17.25 -4.19 12.12
N THR A 36 17.87 -5.27 12.61
CA THR A 36 17.14 -6.49 12.98
C THR A 36 16.20 -6.24 14.17
N LEU A 37 16.69 -5.57 15.21
CA LEU A 37 15.90 -5.22 16.39
C LEU A 37 14.75 -4.28 16.03
N LEU A 38 15.01 -3.25 15.21
CA LEU A 38 13.97 -2.34 14.72
C LEU A 38 12.96 -3.06 13.84
N GLY A 39 13.42 -4.00 13.01
CA GLY A 39 12.56 -4.86 12.19
C GLY A 39 11.64 -5.71 13.04
N GLN A 40 12.15 -6.26 14.15
CA GLN A 40 11.32 -6.99 15.10
C GLN A 40 10.25 -6.10 15.76
N THR A 41 10.57 -4.84 16.02
CA THR A 41 9.62 -3.85 16.57
C THR A 41 8.72 -3.20 15.52
N GLY A 42 8.81 -3.58 14.25
CA GLY A 42 8.00 -3.02 13.17
C GLY A 42 8.42 -1.64 12.66
N HIS A 43 9.48 -1.04 13.21
CA HIS A 43 9.95 0.30 12.87
C HIS A 43 10.86 0.33 11.63
N TYR A 44 11.44 -0.82 11.27
CA TYR A 44 12.25 -0.98 10.07
C TYR A 44 11.63 -2.06 9.18
N ASP A 45 11.38 -1.73 7.90
CA ASP A 45 10.82 -2.70 6.96
C ASP A 45 11.89 -3.68 6.46
N ILE A 46 12.25 -4.62 7.34
CA ILE A 46 13.22 -5.68 7.05
C ILE A 46 12.74 -6.60 5.93
N ASN A 47 11.43 -6.66 5.68
CA ASN A 47 10.83 -7.54 4.67
C ASN A 47 11.05 -6.98 3.26
N ARG A 48 10.95 -5.66 3.09
CA ARG A 48 11.27 -4.97 1.84
C ARG A 48 12.67 -5.32 1.32
N PHE A 49 13.63 -5.42 2.23
CA PHE A 49 15.01 -5.78 1.90
C PHE A 49 15.30 -7.27 2.01
N LYS A 50 14.28 -8.06 2.39
CA LYS A 50 14.40 -9.50 2.66
C LYS A 50 15.45 -9.84 3.73
N GLY A 51 15.78 -8.93 4.63
CA GLY A 51 16.80 -9.10 5.66
C GLY A 51 17.46 -7.78 6.06
N PRO A 52 18.29 -7.76 7.12
CA PRO A 52 19.09 -6.58 7.44
C PRO A 52 20.16 -6.36 6.35
N LEU A 53 20.59 -5.11 6.16
CA LEU A 53 21.59 -4.75 5.15
C LEU A 53 22.95 -4.47 5.79
N GLY A 54 22.95 -3.97 7.03
CA GLY A 54 24.17 -3.59 7.73
C GLY A 54 24.77 -2.28 7.24
N LEU A 55 23.98 -1.51 6.50
CA LEU A 55 24.34 -0.23 5.91
C LEU A 55 23.45 0.85 6.51
N TRP A 56 24.04 1.79 7.22
CA TRP A 56 23.28 2.88 7.82
C TRP A 56 22.85 3.90 6.76
N GLY A 57 21.56 4.20 6.68
CA GLY A 57 21.01 5.16 5.71
C GLY A 57 19.81 5.94 6.25
N SER A 58 19.16 6.70 5.38
CA SER A 58 17.99 7.53 5.72
C SER A 58 16.81 6.72 6.27
N LEU A 59 16.63 5.49 5.78
CA LEU A 59 15.58 4.59 6.28
C LEU A 59 15.86 4.11 7.70
N SER A 60 17.11 3.74 8.01
CA SER A 60 17.52 3.33 9.36
C SER A 60 17.46 4.51 10.34
N ASP A 61 17.88 5.72 9.91
CA ASP A 61 17.76 6.95 10.71
C ASP A 61 16.30 7.28 11.05
N ARG A 62 15.41 7.20 10.06
CA ARG A 62 13.97 7.39 10.26
C ARG A 62 13.39 6.33 11.20
N ALA A 63 13.67 5.05 10.97
CA ALA A 63 13.19 3.96 11.82
C ALA A 63 13.58 4.14 13.29
N VAL A 64 14.80 4.61 13.56
CA VAL A 64 15.25 4.90 14.92
C VAL A 64 14.52 6.08 15.52
N LYS A 65 14.32 7.16 14.77
CA LYS A 65 13.58 8.33 15.25
C LYS A 65 12.12 8.00 15.54
N ASP A 66 11.48 7.22 14.68
CA ASP A 66 10.11 6.75 14.86
C ASP A 66 10.04 5.89 16.15
N PHE A 67 10.99 4.97 16.35
CA PHE A 67 11.08 4.16 17.57
C PHE A 67 11.31 5.00 18.82
N GLN A 68 12.19 5.99 18.75
CA GLN A 68 12.44 6.91 19.84
C GLN A 68 11.18 7.72 20.18
N GLN A 69 10.47 8.21 19.17
CA GLN A 69 9.25 8.99 19.34
C GLN A 69 8.11 8.17 19.95
N GLU A 70 7.91 6.92 19.52
CA GLU A 70 6.87 6.03 20.06
C GLU A 70 7.12 5.64 21.52
N ASN A 71 8.38 5.59 21.94
CA ASN A 71 8.78 5.17 23.28
C ASN A 71 9.21 6.33 24.19
N ASP A 72 8.77 7.56 23.89
CA ASP A 72 9.05 8.78 24.67
C ASP A 72 10.55 9.02 24.96
N LEU A 73 11.40 8.64 24.01
CA LEU A 73 12.84 8.86 24.06
C LEU A 73 13.21 10.16 23.34
N LYS A 74 14.45 10.63 23.56
CA LYS A 74 15.00 11.73 22.78
C LYS A 74 15.14 11.32 21.30
N VAL A 75 14.46 12.03 20.41
CA VAL A 75 14.43 11.78 18.96
C VAL A 75 15.66 12.37 18.27
N ASP A 76 16.82 11.76 18.47
CA ASP A 76 18.09 12.20 17.89
C ASP A 76 18.69 11.23 16.85
N GLY A 77 18.03 10.09 16.59
CA GLY A 77 18.50 9.10 15.61
C GLY A 77 19.78 8.37 16.04
N LEU A 78 20.19 8.49 17.31
CA LEU A 78 21.46 7.99 17.81
C LEU A 78 21.27 6.86 18.83
N LEU A 79 21.95 5.74 18.61
CA LEU A 79 22.09 4.65 19.57
C LEU A 79 23.52 4.62 20.07
N LYS A 80 23.70 4.89 21.37
CA LYS A 80 24.99 4.72 22.06
C LYS A 80 25.06 3.32 22.68
N PRO A 81 26.26 2.73 22.82
CA PRO A 81 26.47 1.59 23.70
C PRO A 81 25.84 1.86 25.07
N ASP A 82 25.03 0.92 25.56
CA ASP A 82 24.29 0.99 26.83
C ASP A 82 23.38 2.23 26.99
N GLY A 83 23.04 2.89 25.87
CA GLY A 83 22.17 4.05 25.85
C GLY A 83 20.67 3.70 25.99
N PRO A 84 19.82 4.72 26.25
CA PRO A 84 18.38 4.50 26.47
C PRO A 84 17.69 3.81 25.28
N THR A 85 18.07 4.15 24.04
CA THR A 85 17.47 3.54 22.85
C THR A 85 17.72 2.03 22.78
N ILE A 86 18.96 1.57 22.95
CA ILE A 86 19.29 0.13 22.88
C ILE A 86 18.76 -0.66 24.09
N LEU A 87 18.72 -0.04 25.27
CA LEU A 87 18.10 -0.64 26.46
C LEU A 87 16.58 -0.78 26.32
N THR A 88 15.94 0.19 25.67
CA THR A 88 14.50 0.13 25.38
C THR A 88 14.21 -0.97 24.35
N LEU A 89 14.99 -1.04 23.26
CA LEU A 89 14.92 -2.17 22.31
C LEU A 89 15.08 -3.51 23.03
N LYS A 90 16.08 -3.63 23.90
CA LYS A 90 16.29 -4.81 24.73
C LYS A 90 15.04 -5.19 25.51
N SER A 91 14.46 -4.26 26.28
CA SER A 91 13.25 -4.54 27.07
C SER A 91 12.06 -5.04 26.24
N LYS A 92 11.95 -4.62 24.97
CA LYS A 92 10.85 -4.98 24.07
C LYS A 92 11.03 -6.36 23.44
N VAL A 93 12.26 -6.77 23.13
CA VAL A 93 12.50 -7.98 22.30
C VAL A 93 13.53 -8.98 22.87
N GLU A 94 14.04 -8.78 24.09
CA GLU A 94 15.02 -9.69 24.71
C GLU A 94 14.53 -11.14 24.77
N ASP A 95 13.27 -11.37 25.14
CA ASP A 95 12.71 -12.73 25.22
C ASP A 95 12.70 -13.48 23.88
N ILE A 96 12.65 -12.73 22.77
CA ILE A 96 12.68 -13.27 21.42
C ILE A 96 14.12 -13.64 21.02
N PHE A 97 15.09 -12.78 21.35
CA PHE A 97 16.46 -12.88 20.86
C PHE A 97 17.46 -13.55 21.81
N LYS A 98 17.13 -13.73 23.10
CA LYS A 98 18.07 -14.26 24.12
C LYS A 98 18.65 -15.64 23.82
N SER A 99 17.98 -16.43 22.97
CA SER A 99 18.39 -17.79 22.60
C SER A 99 19.17 -17.85 21.28
N TRP A 100 19.42 -16.70 20.65
CA TRP A 100 19.99 -16.63 19.30
C TRP A 100 21.21 -15.73 19.28
N ASP A 101 22.18 -16.08 18.45
CA ASP A 101 23.31 -15.21 18.16
C ASP A 101 22.99 -14.29 16.96
N PRO A 102 23.49 -13.04 16.95
CA PRO A 102 23.36 -12.17 15.80
C PRO A 102 24.13 -12.72 14.59
N PRO A 103 23.60 -12.60 13.36
CA PRO A 103 24.35 -12.98 12.17
C PRO A 103 25.57 -12.08 12.03
N SER A 104 26.63 -12.65 11.50
CA SER A 104 27.81 -11.90 11.07
C SER A 104 27.53 -11.12 9.78
N PRO A 105 28.30 -10.05 9.51
CA PRO A 105 28.20 -9.35 8.22
C PRO A 105 28.37 -10.27 7.01
N GLN A 106 29.25 -11.28 7.10
CA GLN A 106 29.43 -12.24 6.01
C GLN A 106 28.19 -13.11 5.79
N GLU A 107 27.51 -13.54 6.84
CA GLU A 107 26.28 -14.34 6.71
C GLU A 107 25.13 -13.55 6.08
N VAL A 108 25.07 -12.24 6.34
CA VAL A 108 24.11 -11.33 5.71
C VAL A 108 24.43 -11.16 4.23
N THR A 109 25.71 -10.97 3.88
CA THR A 109 26.18 -10.96 2.50
C THR A 109 25.83 -12.26 1.77
N ASP A 110 26.17 -13.41 2.35
CA ASP A 110 25.86 -14.73 1.80
C ASP A 110 24.36 -14.91 1.57
N HIS A 111 23.54 -14.40 2.50
CA HIS A 111 22.10 -14.42 2.40
C HIS A 111 21.59 -13.61 1.20
N HIS A 112 22.04 -12.38 1.01
CA HIS A 112 21.65 -11.54 -0.13
C HIS A 112 22.17 -12.08 -1.46
N ASP A 113 23.40 -12.60 -1.47
CA ASP A 113 23.97 -13.27 -2.65
C ASP A 113 23.15 -14.51 -3.05
N SER A 114 22.65 -15.26 -2.06
CA SER A 114 21.76 -16.40 -2.26
C SER A 114 20.42 -15.94 -2.85
N LEU A 115 19.81 -14.89 -2.30
CA LEU A 115 18.59 -14.30 -2.87
C LEU A 115 18.79 -13.80 -4.31
N ALA A 116 19.93 -13.19 -4.62
CA ALA A 116 20.25 -12.69 -5.95
C ALA A 116 20.38 -13.82 -7.00
N ARG A 117 20.76 -15.03 -6.57
CA ARG A 117 20.77 -16.24 -7.41
C ARG A 117 19.40 -16.92 -7.54
N GLY A 118 18.37 -16.41 -6.86
CA GLY A 118 17.04 -17.03 -6.81
C GLY A 118 16.89 -18.12 -5.76
N ASP A 119 17.90 -18.32 -4.91
CA ASP A 119 17.78 -19.20 -3.75
C ASP A 119 16.93 -18.53 -2.66
N GLY A 120 16.44 -19.30 -1.68
CA GLY A 120 15.57 -18.79 -0.60
C GLY A 120 16.25 -17.95 0.49
N GLY A 121 17.55 -17.64 0.38
CA GLY A 121 18.33 -16.94 1.39
C GLY A 121 18.57 -17.74 2.69
N ARG A 122 19.55 -17.32 3.49
CA ARG A 122 19.92 -17.96 4.78
C ARG A 122 19.29 -17.37 6.03
N LEU A 123 18.94 -16.10 6.04
CA LEU A 123 18.32 -15.45 7.19
C LEU A 123 16.80 -15.56 7.14
N THR A 124 16.16 -15.53 8.31
CA THR A 124 14.72 -15.33 8.43
C THR A 124 14.39 -13.89 8.10
N PHE A 125 13.39 -13.72 7.26
CA PHE A 125 12.76 -12.45 6.97
C PHE A 125 11.30 -12.74 6.68
N GLY A 126 10.44 -11.75 6.87
CA GLY A 126 9.00 -11.95 6.85
C GLY A 126 8.44 -12.25 8.23
N ARG A 127 7.16 -11.93 8.38
CA ARG A 127 6.40 -12.32 9.55
C ARG A 127 6.19 -13.84 9.55
N PRO A 128 6.17 -14.51 10.73
CA PRO A 128 5.84 -15.93 10.78
C PRO A 128 4.53 -16.21 10.05
N PRO A 129 4.38 -17.35 9.35
CA PRO A 129 3.07 -17.86 8.97
C PRO A 129 2.18 -17.88 10.21
N LEU A 130 1.01 -17.25 10.12
CA LEU A 130 0.04 -17.28 11.20
C LEU A 130 -0.59 -18.67 11.20
N GLN A 131 -0.46 -19.35 12.32
CA GLN A 131 -1.30 -20.52 12.57
C GLN A 131 -2.65 -19.98 13.02
N MET A 132 -3.64 -20.03 12.13
CA MET A 132 -5.00 -19.65 12.46
C MET A 132 -5.85 -20.90 12.65
N ALA A 133 -6.71 -20.88 13.67
CA ALA A 133 -7.80 -21.83 13.78
C ALA A 133 -8.73 -21.68 12.58
N ARG A 134 -9.34 -22.80 12.19
CA ARG A 134 -10.32 -22.79 11.12
C ARG A 134 -11.47 -21.84 11.43
N ALA A 135 -12.04 -21.21 10.41
CA ALA A 135 -13.18 -20.31 10.58
C ALA A 135 -14.41 -21.01 11.19
N GLY A 136 -14.52 -22.31 10.97
CA GLY A 136 -15.74 -23.07 11.23
C GLY A 136 -16.78 -22.82 10.14
N GLU A 137 -17.99 -23.31 10.36
CA GLU A 137 -19.12 -23.05 9.47
C GLU A 137 -19.60 -21.60 9.63
N VAL A 138 -19.79 -20.92 8.50
CA VAL A 138 -20.37 -19.58 8.41
C VAL A 138 -21.65 -19.66 7.58
N ASP A 139 -22.62 -18.78 7.85
CA ASP A 139 -23.85 -18.75 7.06
C ASP A 139 -23.59 -18.38 5.59
N ALA A 140 -24.58 -18.68 4.74
CA ALA A 140 -24.49 -18.46 3.30
C ALA A 140 -24.31 -16.98 2.94
N GLU A 141 -24.85 -16.07 3.74
CA GLU A 141 -24.75 -14.63 3.51
C GLU A 141 -23.32 -14.13 3.73
N ILE A 142 -22.69 -14.52 4.84
CA ILE A 142 -21.27 -14.25 5.14
C ILE A 142 -20.37 -14.88 4.08
N SER A 143 -20.66 -16.12 3.67
CA SER A 143 -19.88 -16.78 2.62
C SER A 143 -19.98 -16.01 1.30
N ALA A 144 -21.18 -15.59 0.90
CA ALA A 144 -21.41 -14.78 -0.29
C ALA A 144 -20.77 -13.39 -0.21
N ALA A 145 -20.85 -12.72 0.94
CA ALA A 145 -20.20 -11.43 1.18
C ALA A 145 -18.67 -11.57 1.06
N ASN A 146 -18.09 -12.57 1.71
CA ASN A 146 -16.65 -12.85 1.64
C ASN A 146 -16.19 -13.20 0.22
N ARG A 147 -17.02 -13.86 -0.61
CA ARG A 147 -16.73 -14.07 -2.04
C ARG A 147 -16.60 -12.75 -2.79
N ARG A 148 -17.55 -11.82 -2.57
CA ARG A 148 -17.50 -10.49 -3.18
C ARG A 148 -16.29 -9.70 -2.71
N THR A 149 -15.98 -9.74 -1.41
CA THR A 149 -14.79 -9.08 -0.84
C THR A 149 -13.49 -9.66 -1.39
N GLN A 150 -13.36 -10.98 -1.53
CA GLN A 150 -12.20 -11.61 -2.15
C GLN A 150 -12.01 -11.15 -3.60
N ALA A 151 -13.10 -11.14 -4.39
CA ALA A 151 -13.08 -10.68 -5.77
C ALA A 151 -12.69 -9.19 -5.85
N TYR A 152 -13.28 -8.35 -4.99
CA TYR A 152 -12.94 -6.94 -4.89
C TYR A 152 -11.46 -6.76 -4.57
N LEU A 153 -10.95 -7.40 -3.51
CA LEU A 153 -9.54 -7.30 -3.12
C LEU A 153 -8.64 -7.72 -4.27
N SER A 154 -8.93 -8.80 -5.00
CA SER A 154 -8.08 -9.29 -6.10
C SER A 154 -7.73 -8.23 -7.17
N GLY A 155 -8.55 -7.19 -7.33
CA GLY A 155 -8.28 -6.06 -8.23
C GLY A 155 -7.34 -4.96 -7.69
N TYR A 156 -6.98 -5.01 -6.41
CA TYR A 156 -6.14 -3.99 -5.74
C TYR A 156 -4.80 -4.56 -5.27
N ALA A 157 -3.79 -3.69 -5.16
CA ALA A 157 -2.46 -4.06 -4.66
C ALA A 157 -2.36 -4.09 -3.12
N ASP A 158 -3.26 -3.40 -2.41
CA ASP A 158 -3.31 -3.32 -0.95
C ASP A 158 -4.66 -3.82 -0.39
N ASN A 159 -4.87 -3.73 0.92
CA ASN A 159 -6.10 -4.17 1.57
C ASN A 159 -7.17 -3.06 1.67
N GLN A 160 -6.95 -1.86 1.11
CA GLN A 160 -7.86 -0.72 1.18
C GLN A 160 -8.36 -0.39 2.61
N GLY A 161 -7.52 -0.61 3.63
CA GLY A 161 -7.86 -0.40 5.05
C GLY A 161 -8.87 -1.41 5.64
N LEU A 162 -9.23 -2.46 4.89
CA LEU A 162 -10.17 -3.49 5.34
C LEU A 162 -9.65 -4.25 6.57
N ASP A 163 -8.34 -4.42 6.69
CA ASP A 163 -7.69 -5.03 7.85
C ASP A 163 -7.88 -4.20 9.12
N GLN A 164 -7.80 -2.88 9.03
CA GLN A 164 -8.12 -1.97 10.14
C GLN A 164 -9.60 -1.99 10.51
N ALA A 165 -10.49 -1.99 9.51
CA ALA A 165 -11.92 -2.11 9.73
C ALA A 165 -12.27 -3.44 10.41
N ALA A 166 -11.66 -4.54 9.95
CA ALA A 166 -11.82 -5.86 10.52
C ALA A 166 -11.34 -5.93 11.98
N ALA A 167 -10.17 -5.37 12.28
CA ALA A 167 -9.66 -5.32 13.64
C ALA A 167 -10.59 -4.53 14.57
N ARG A 168 -11.18 -3.41 14.11
CA ARG A 168 -12.17 -2.65 14.88
C ARG A 168 -13.46 -3.45 15.13
N GLU A 169 -13.97 -4.17 14.13
CA GLU A 169 -15.16 -5.01 14.28
C GLU A 169 -14.91 -6.15 15.28
N ILE A 170 -13.74 -6.81 15.20
CA ILE A 170 -13.34 -7.84 16.16
C ILE A 170 -13.18 -7.24 17.57
N ALA A 171 -12.55 -6.07 17.69
CA ALA A 171 -12.36 -5.39 18.97
C ALA A 171 -13.67 -4.92 19.61
N ALA A 172 -14.74 -4.74 18.83
CA ALA A 172 -16.08 -4.49 19.34
C ALA A 172 -16.73 -5.71 20.03
N GLY A 173 -16.06 -6.87 20.01
CA GLY A 173 -16.51 -8.09 20.69
C GLY A 173 -17.51 -8.92 19.89
N ASP A 174 -17.57 -8.75 18.57
CA ASP A 174 -18.41 -9.56 17.70
C ASP A 174 -17.73 -10.89 17.33
N ASP A 175 -18.17 -11.98 17.96
CA ASP A 175 -17.71 -13.34 17.63
C ASP A 175 -17.97 -13.71 16.15
N LEU A 176 -19.02 -13.13 15.54
CA LEU A 176 -19.33 -13.33 14.13
C LEU A 176 -18.26 -12.68 13.24
N ALA A 177 -17.70 -11.54 13.65
CA ALA A 177 -16.62 -10.88 12.93
C ALA A 177 -15.36 -11.76 12.90
N ILE A 178 -15.00 -12.41 14.02
CA ILE A 178 -13.86 -13.35 14.05
C ILE A 178 -14.06 -14.48 13.02
N LYS A 179 -15.24 -15.12 13.00
CA LYS A 179 -15.55 -16.18 12.03
C LYS A 179 -15.55 -15.67 10.59
N ARG A 180 -16.19 -14.52 10.34
CA ARG A 180 -16.25 -13.87 9.03
C ARG A 180 -14.85 -13.62 8.46
N TYR A 181 -13.97 -13.02 9.23
CA TYR A 181 -12.63 -12.67 8.74
C TYR A 181 -11.69 -13.86 8.65
N ARG A 182 -11.80 -14.86 9.53
CA ARG A 182 -11.10 -16.14 9.33
C ARG A 182 -11.52 -16.81 8.03
N HIS A 183 -12.82 -16.87 7.75
CA HIS A 183 -13.33 -17.47 6.52
C HIS A 183 -12.85 -16.69 5.29
N LEU A 184 -12.84 -15.36 5.35
CA LEU A 184 -12.26 -14.54 4.28
C LEU A 184 -10.78 -14.87 4.04
N ILE A 185 -9.98 -14.96 5.11
CA ILE A 185 -8.55 -15.30 5.02
C ILE A 185 -8.34 -16.70 4.44
N GLU A 186 -9.11 -17.71 4.87
CA GLU A 186 -9.04 -19.07 4.33
C GLU A 186 -9.32 -19.08 2.82
N ARG A 187 -10.36 -18.36 2.39
CA ARG A 187 -10.70 -18.23 0.97
C ARG A 187 -9.61 -17.52 0.18
N MET A 188 -9.11 -16.39 0.71
CA MET A 188 -7.99 -15.68 0.10
C MET A 188 -6.76 -16.57 0.02
N ALA A 189 -6.49 -17.40 1.02
CA ALA A 189 -5.32 -18.27 1.05
C ALA A 189 -5.38 -19.35 -0.04
N ALA A 190 -6.57 -19.78 -0.45
CA ALA A 190 -6.74 -20.72 -1.55
C ALA A 190 -6.35 -20.11 -2.92
N SER A 191 -6.51 -18.79 -3.10
CA SER A 191 -6.17 -18.09 -4.35
C SER A 191 -4.82 -17.38 -4.32
N ASP A 192 -4.51 -16.73 -3.20
CA ASP A 192 -3.31 -15.92 -2.96
C ASP A 192 -2.88 -16.05 -1.48
N PRO A 193 -2.07 -17.07 -1.16
CA PRO A 193 -1.56 -17.30 0.19
C PRO A 193 -0.78 -16.10 0.76
N LYS A 194 -0.05 -15.35 -0.07
CA LYS A 194 0.79 -14.23 0.40
C LYS A 194 -0.07 -13.08 0.86
N ARG A 195 -1.12 -12.76 0.09
CA ARG A 195 -2.04 -11.69 0.45
C ARG A 195 -2.90 -12.06 1.65
N ALA A 196 -3.41 -13.28 1.70
CA ALA A 196 -4.13 -13.77 2.87
C ALA A 196 -3.29 -13.62 4.15
N HIS A 197 -2.00 -13.97 4.06
CA HIS A 197 -1.04 -13.81 5.14
C HIS A 197 -0.83 -12.35 5.54
N ALA A 198 -0.64 -11.45 4.57
CA ALA A 198 -0.48 -10.02 4.82
C ALA A 198 -1.74 -9.41 5.45
N PHE A 199 -2.93 -9.76 4.95
CA PHE A 199 -4.22 -9.31 5.48
C PHE A 199 -4.44 -9.78 6.93
N ALA A 200 -4.18 -11.06 7.21
CA ALA A 200 -4.29 -11.62 8.56
C ALA A 200 -3.38 -10.89 9.56
N TRP A 201 -2.13 -10.61 9.17
CA TRP A 201 -1.22 -9.83 9.99
C TRP A 201 -1.65 -8.38 10.16
N GLY A 202 -2.20 -7.76 9.12
CA GLY A 202 -2.80 -6.43 9.20
C GLY A 202 -3.88 -6.39 10.27
N ILE A 203 -4.74 -7.40 10.36
CA ILE A 203 -5.75 -7.49 11.43
C ILE A 203 -5.05 -7.61 12.81
N VAL A 204 -4.14 -8.57 12.96
CA VAL A 204 -3.45 -8.85 14.24
C VAL A 204 -2.73 -7.63 14.81
N ASP A 205 -2.10 -6.81 13.96
CA ASP A 205 -1.40 -5.60 14.40
C ASP A 205 -2.32 -4.55 14.98
N HIS A 206 -3.54 -4.43 14.44
CA HIS A 206 -4.51 -3.43 14.85
C HIS A 206 -5.41 -3.90 16.02
N LEU A 207 -5.29 -5.16 16.44
CA LEU A 207 -5.98 -5.65 17.65
C LEU A 207 -5.30 -5.09 18.91
N PRO A 208 -6.09 -4.55 19.87
CA PRO A 208 -5.56 -3.74 20.97
C PRO A 208 -4.89 -4.56 22.09
N ASP A 209 -5.20 -5.85 22.22
CA ASP A 209 -4.63 -6.71 23.25
C ASP A 209 -4.41 -8.16 22.78
N ASP A 210 -3.55 -8.87 23.50
CA ASP A 210 -3.16 -10.26 23.19
C ASP A 210 -4.30 -11.26 23.40
N GLY A 211 -5.31 -10.93 24.21
CA GLY A 211 -6.51 -11.73 24.38
C GLY A 211 -7.33 -11.78 23.11
N LEU A 212 -7.55 -10.63 22.47
CA LEU A 212 -8.23 -10.54 21.17
C LEU A 212 -7.40 -11.17 20.05
N ARG A 213 -6.07 -10.98 20.05
CA ARG A 213 -5.18 -11.67 19.09
C ARG A 213 -5.28 -13.18 19.21
N ARG A 214 -5.27 -13.71 20.44
CA ARG A 214 -5.47 -15.14 20.71
C ARG A 214 -6.87 -15.58 20.28
N ALA A 215 -7.90 -14.81 20.59
CA ALA A 215 -9.27 -15.12 20.19
C ALA A 215 -9.42 -15.18 18.67
N PHE A 216 -8.79 -14.25 17.95
CA PHE A 216 -8.79 -14.19 16.49
C PHE A 216 -7.93 -15.26 15.83
N LEU A 217 -6.77 -15.63 16.40
CA LEU A 217 -5.92 -16.69 15.86
C LEU A 217 -6.35 -18.09 16.31
N GLY A 218 -7.07 -18.19 17.42
CA GLY A 218 -7.48 -19.47 18.03
C GLY A 218 -6.32 -20.22 18.67
N THR A 219 -5.17 -19.59 18.77
CA THR A 219 -3.95 -20.06 19.43
C THR A 219 -3.20 -18.85 19.97
N ASP A 220 -2.27 -19.07 20.89
CA ASP A 220 -1.32 -18.02 21.25
C ASP A 220 -0.58 -17.58 19.99
N LEU A 221 -0.42 -16.26 19.82
CA LEU A 221 0.45 -15.73 18.78
C LEU A 221 1.81 -16.39 18.98
N ALA A 222 2.18 -17.29 18.06
CA ALA A 222 3.47 -17.97 18.11
C ALA A 222 4.51 -16.88 18.33
N ARG A 223 5.31 -17.00 19.42
CA ARG A 223 6.30 -15.98 19.81
C ARG A 223 6.95 -15.46 18.54
N SER A 224 6.75 -14.17 18.28
CA SER A 224 7.07 -13.54 17.01
C SER A 224 8.45 -14.00 16.57
N ARG A 225 8.52 -14.68 15.42
CA ARG A 225 9.76 -15.24 14.89
C ARG A 225 10.79 -14.13 14.90
N PRO A 226 11.97 -14.35 15.50
CA PRO A 226 13.06 -13.42 15.32
C PRO A 226 13.30 -13.27 13.82
N VAL A 227 13.21 -12.04 13.34
CA VAL A 227 13.70 -11.67 12.01
C VAL A 227 15.21 -11.58 12.06
N GLY A 228 15.88 -11.74 10.91
CA GLY A 228 17.32 -11.59 10.79
C GLY A 228 18.16 -12.67 11.48
N ILE A 229 17.60 -13.80 11.92
CA ILE A 229 18.38 -14.95 12.44
C ILE A 229 18.64 -15.98 11.34
N ARG A 230 19.56 -16.92 11.55
CA ARG A 230 19.80 -18.01 10.58
C ARG A 230 18.59 -18.95 10.52
N ARG A 231 18.24 -19.38 9.31
CA ARG A 231 17.17 -20.36 9.09
C ARG A 231 17.54 -21.74 9.65
N GLU A 232 18.82 -22.13 9.63
CA GLU A 232 19.27 -23.37 10.25
C GLU A 232 19.14 -23.36 11.78
N ASP A 233 19.40 -22.23 12.43
CA ASP A 233 19.26 -22.10 13.89
C ASP A 233 17.79 -22.35 14.30
N TRP A 234 16.86 -21.97 13.44
CA TRP A 234 15.43 -22.25 13.61
C TRP A 234 15.01 -23.70 13.25
N GLY A 235 15.84 -24.41 12.49
CA GLY A 235 15.46 -25.52 11.60
C GLY A 235 15.17 -26.88 12.21
N GLU A 236 15.37 -27.13 13.52
CA GLU A 236 14.98 -28.42 14.13
C GLU A 236 13.53 -28.47 14.65
N LEU A 237 12.85 -27.32 14.83
CA LEU A 237 11.55 -27.28 15.52
C LEU A 237 10.33 -27.13 14.61
N TYR A 238 10.46 -26.61 13.39
CA TYR A 238 9.29 -26.17 12.61
C TYR A 238 8.95 -27.05 11.39
N TRP A 239 9.94 -27.49 10.61
CA TRP A 239 9.67 -28.27 9.38
C TRP A 239 9.11 -29.67 9.65
N SER A 240 9.44 -30.28 10.78
CA SER A 240 8.88 -31.56 11.23
C SER A 240 7.39 -31.47 11.57
N SER A 241 6.87 -30.31 11.99
CA SER A 241 5.47 -30.11 12.38
C SER A 241 4.53 -29.75 11.22
N VAL A 242 5.04 -29.10 10.17
CA VAL A 242 4.22 -28.70 9.01
C VAL A 242 4.17 -29.82 7.97
N ALA A 243 5.26 -30.57 7.77
CA ALA A 243 5.29 -31.72 6.86
C ALA A 243 4.50 -32.94 7.39
N SER A 244 4.11 -32.96 8.67
CA SER A 244 3.28 -34.02 9.25
C SER A 244 1.77 -33.71 9.24
N ASN A 245 1.37 -32.52 8.76
CA ASN A 245 -0.03 -32.16 8.56
C ASN A 245 -0.47 -32.52 7.13
N ASP A 246 -0.46 -33.81 6.83
CA ASP A 246 -0.91 -34.44 5.57
C ASP A 246 -2.43 -34.30 5.31
N SER A 247 -3.13 -33.48 6.12
CA SER A 247 -4.59 -33.30 6.07
C SER A 247 -5.06 -32.10 5.24
N LEU A 248 -4.15 -31.40 4.55
CA LEU A 248 -4.49 -30.28 3.65
C LEU A 248 -4.58 -30.70 2.16
N ASP A 249 -4.18 -31.92 1.82
CA ASP A 249 -4.31 -32.50 0.48
C ASP A 249 -5.65 -33.24 0.26
N GLN A 250 -6.60 -33.14 1.20
CA GLN A 250 -7.98 -33.49 0.87
C GLN A 250 -8.56 -32.36 0.03
N PRO A 251 -8.85 -32.58 -1.26
CA PRO A 251 -9.52 -31.56 -2.06
C PRO A 251 -10.81 -31.20 -1.33
N LEU A 252 -10.98 -29.90 -1.05
CA LEU A 252 -12.30 -29.35 -0.77
C LEU A 252 -13.18 -29.76 -1.95
N ASP A 253 -14.10 -30.70 -1.71
CA ASP A 253 -15.06 -31.17 -2.70
C ASP A 253 -16.05 -30.03 -2.96
N LEU A 254 -15.61 -29.06 -3.77
CA LEU A 254 -16.40 -27.95 -4.29
C LEU A 254 -17.23 -28.41 -5.49
N ARG A 255 -17.78 -29.63 -5.44
CA ARG A 255 -18.75 -30.09 -6.43
C ARG A 255 -20.05 -29.34 -6.21
N ASP A 256 -20.20 -28.32 -7.04
CA ASP A 256 -21.44 -27.98 -7.74
C ASP A 256 -22.71 -28.01 -6.88
N ASP A 257 -22.94 -26.93 -6.14
CA ASP A 257 -24.31 -26.40 -6.04
C ASP A 257 -24.66 -25.86 -7.44
N GLU A 258 -25.00 -26.79 -8.35
CA GLU A 258 -25.68 -26.45 -9.60
C GLU A 258 -26.91 -25.62 -9.24
N ALA A 259 -26.93 -24.41 -9.79
CA ALA A 259 -28.08 -23.53 -9.72
C ALA A 259 -29.30 -24.27 -10.27
N ASP A 260 -30.27 -24.57 -9.40
CA ASP A 260 -31.61 -24.96 -9.82
C ASP A 260 -32.16 -23.89 -10.78
N PRO A 261 -32.57 -24.26 -12.01
CA PRO A 261 -33.23 -23.33 -12.91
C PRO A 261 -34.59 -22.99 -12.31
N MET A 262 -34.73 -21.76 -11.79
CA MET A 262 -35.99 -21.20 -11.34
C MET A 262 -37.01 -21.29 -12.48
N GLU A 263 -37.94 -22.22 -12.34
CA GLU A 263 -39.07 -22.48 -13.22
C GLU A 263 -40.04 -21.29 -13.15
N GLY A 264 -40.47 -20.84 -14.32
CA GLY A 264 -41.32 -19.65 -14.49
C GLY A 264 -42.68 -19.81 -13.81
N GLY A 265 -43.00 -18.87 -12.92
CA GLY A 265 -44.34 -18.61 -12.44
C GLY A 265 -44.77 -17.22 -12.87
N ASP A 266 -45.54 -17.17 -13.96
CA ASP A 266 -46.48 -16.08 -14.22
C ASP A 266 -47.50 -16.06 -13.07
N ASP A 267 -47.67 -14.92 -12.39
CA ASP A 267 -49.00 -14.39 -12.05
C ASP A 267 -48.94 -13.10 -11.20
N ALA A 268 -49.91 -12.25 -11.53
CA ALA A 268 -50.57 -11.26 -10.69
C ALA A 268 -49.86 -9.93 -10.35
N ALA A 269 -50.34 -8.92 -11.07
CA ALA A 269 -50.35 -7.53 -10.66
C ALA A 269 -50.89 -7.35 -9.22
N GLY A 270 -50.19 -6.53 -8.45
CA GLY A 270 -50.64 -6.04 -7.15
C GLY A 270 -50.02 -4.67 -6.90
N ASP A 271 -50.78 -3.62 -7.23
CA ASP A 271 -50.52 -2.24 -6.82
C ASP A 271 -50.51 -2.17 -5.29
N GLY A 272 -49.44 -1.60 -4.74
CA GLY A 272 -49.26 -1.42 -3.31
C GLY A 272 -48.38 -0.21 -3.02
N ASP A 273 -49.02 0.93 -2.82
CA ASP A 273 -48.44 2.17 -2.31
C ASP A 273 -47.65 1.95 -1.01
N ALA A 274 -46.40 2.44 -0.98
CA ALA A 274 -45.65 2.62 0.25
C ALA A 274 -44.86 3.93 0.19
N GLN A 275 -45.43 4.94 0.86
CA GLN A 275 -44.76 6.16 1.29
C GLN A 275 -43.76 5.87 2.41
N GLY A 276 -42.61 6.53 2.37
CA GLY A 276 -41.65 6.62 3.46
C GLY A 276 -40.24 6.76 2.90
N GLY A 277 -39.40 7.72 3.26
CA GLY A 277 -39.44 8.76 4.28
C GLY A 277 -38.02 9.33 4.27
N GLY A 278 -37.87 10.61 3.95
CA GLY A 278 -36.58 11.26 3.87
C GLY A 278 -35.94 11.38 5.24
N GLY A 279 -34.76 10.77 5.40
CA GLY A 279 -33.85 11.01 6.51
C GLY A 279 -32.75 11.95 6.06
N GLU A 280 -32.79 13.18 6.56
CA GLU A 280 -31.72 14.17 6.48
C GLU A 280 -30.54 13.70 7.36
N GLU A 281 -29.35 13.53 6.78
CA GLU A 281 -28.12 13.44 7.56
C GLU A 281 -27.17 14.60 7.24
N SER A 282 -26.94 15.35 8.30
CA SER A 282 -26.07 16.50 8.50
C SER A 282 -24.60 16.18 8.22
N SER A 283 -24.01 16.80 7.19
CA SER A 283 -22.56 16.84 7.00
C SER A 283 -21.92 17.95 7.84
N GLY A 284 -21.14 17.53 8.85
CA GLY A 284 -20.23 18.38 9.62
C GLY A 284 -18.99 18.75 8.80
N GLY A 285 -18.55 19.99 8.94
CA GLY A 285 -17.48 20.57 8.14
C GLY A 285 -16.07 20.15 8.57
N GLU A 286 -15.21 20.01 7.57
CA GLU A 286 -13.76 20.05 7.72
C GLU A 286 -13.20 21.29 7.01
N GLN A 287 -12.38 22.03 7.75
CA GLN A 287 -11.69 23.23 7.31
C GLN A 287 -10.31 22.89 6.75
N GLY A 288 -10.01 23.48 5.59
CA GLY A 288 -8.76 24.22 5.38
C GLY A 288 -7.54 23.43 4.91
N LEU A 289 -7.31 23.46 3.60
CA LEU A 289 -5.96 23.52 3.02
C LEU A 289 -6.01 24.38 1.76
N ASP A 290 -5.62 25.64 1.95
CA ASP A 290 -5.40 26.64 0.90
C ASP A 290 -4.15 26.29 0.08
N THR A 291 -4.32 26.07 -1.22
CA THR A 291 -3.30 26.42 -2.22
C THR A 291 -3.94 26.75 -3.58
N ALA A 292 -3.93 28.06 -3.88
CA ALA A 292 -3.54 28.72 -5.12
C ALA A 292 -4.24 28.42 -6.48
N GLU A 293 -4.66 29.54 -7.08
CA GLU A 293 -4.91 29.85 -8.50
C GLU A 293 -6.20 29.35 -9.16
N ASN A 294 -7.30 30.03 -8.77
CA ASN A 294 -8.55 30.11 -9.52
C ASN A 294 -8.34 30.83 -10.87
N ASN A 295 -8.22 30.07 -11.95
CA ASN A 295 -8.75 30.52 -13.25
C ASN A 295 -10.22 30.13 -13.30
N ASP A 296 -11.06 31.14 -13.11
CA ASP A 296 -12.51 31.12 -13.01
C ASP A 296 -13.15 30.76 -14.37
N ALA A 297 -13.11 29.46 -14.71
CA ALA A 297 -14.00 28.91 -15.72
C ALA A 297 -15.39 28.82 -15.10
N SER A 298 -16.17 29.89 -15.32
CA SER A 298 -17.58 30.07 -14.97
C SER A 298 -18.31 28.74 -14.84
N ALA A 299 -18.56 28.34 -13.59
CA ALA A 299 -19.37 27.18 -13.27
C ALA A 299 -20.78 27.44 -13.79
N LEU A 300 -21.20 26.68 -14.82
CA LEU A 300 -22.60 26.58 -15.18
C LEU A 300 -23.31 26.02 -13.95
N ASP A 301 -24.12 26.86 -13.29
CA ASP A 301 -25.03 26.42 -12.24
C ASP A 301 -25.99 25.41 -12.87
N GLU A 302 -25.98 24.17 -12.39
CA GLU A 302 -26.90 23.12 -12.85
C GLU A 302 -28.38 23.53 -12.66
N ASN A 303 -28.65 24.56 -11.85
CA ASN A 303 -29.97 25.16 -11.69
C ASN A 303 -30.28 26.32 -12.64
N ALA A 304 -29.35 26.73 -13.52
CA ALA A 304 -29.55 27.83 -14.47
C ALA A 304 -30.41 27.46 -15.68
N PHE A 305 -31.00 26.26 -15.72
CA PHE A 305 -32.05 25.98 -16.69
C PHE A 305 -33.20 26.97 -16.46
N PRO A 306 -33.62 27.73 -17.50
CA PRO A 306 -34.72 28.67 -17.33
C PRO A 306 -35.97 27.91 -16.89
N GLN A 307 -36.34 28.12 -15.62
CA GLN A 307 -37.58 27.62 -15.04
C GLN A 307 -38.72 27.96 -15.99
N GLN A 308 -39.65 27.02 -16.20
CA GLN A 308 -40.80 27.14 -17.10
C GLN A 308 -41.51 28.49 -16.91
N THR A 309 -41.12 29.48 -17.69
CA THR A 309 -41.90 30.70 -17.90
C THR A 309 -42.85 30.44 -19.06
N ASP A 310 -44.05 31.02 -18.97
CA ASP A 310 -45.15 30.82 -19.91
C ASP A 310 -44.67 30.85 -21.37
N GLU A 311 -45.20 29.93 -22.19
CA GLU A 311 -44.76 29.73 -23.58
C GLU A 311 -44.65 31.07 -24.33
N PRO A 312 -43.48 31.42 -24.89
CA PRO A 312 -43.30 32.67 -25.61
C PRO A 312 -44.12 32.67 -26.90
N GLN A 313 -45.32 33.22 -26.82
CA GLN A 313 -46.21 33.43 -27.97
C GLN A 313 -45.78 34.66 -28.80
N SER A 314 -44.95 35.55 -28.23
CA SER A 314 -44.44 36.75 -28.90
C SER A 314 -43.29 36.41 -29.87
N GLU A 315 -43.17 37.17 -30.97
CA GLU A 315 -42.03 37.09 -31.90
C GLU A 315 -40.69 37.33 -31.19
N GLU A 316 -40.68 38.19 -30.17
CA GLU A 316 -39.50 38.46 -29.35
C GLU A 316 -39.04 37.20 -28.59
N GLY A 317 -39.96 36.43 -28.01
CA GLY A 317 -39.60 35.20 -27.30
C GLY A 317 -39.16 34.06 -28.25
N LYS A 318 -39.65 34.04 -29.50
CA LYS A 318 -39.12 33.13 -30.54
C LYS A 318 -37.67 33.47 -30.90
N GLN A 319 -37.37 34.76 -31.03
CA GLN A 319 -36.01 35.23 -31.32
C GLN A 319 -35.06 34.90 -30.17
N GLN A 320 -35.48 35.11 -28.91
CA GLN A 320 -34.72 34.74 -27.73
C GLN A 320 -34.44 33.23 -27.65
N LEU A 321 -35.43 32.37 -27.93
CA LEU A 321 -35.23 30.91 -27.97
C LEU A 321 -34.23 30.50 -29.06
N LYS A 322 -34.26 31.16 -30.22
CA LYS A 322 -33.32 30.90 -31.31
C LYS A 322 -31.90 31.30 -30.93
N GLU A 323 -31.73 32.48 -30.33
CA GLU A 323 -30.43 32.97 -29.86
C GLU A 323 -29.86 32.07 -28.76
N ALA A 324 -30.70 31.61 -27.83
CA ALA A 324 -30.30 30.66 -26.80
C ALA A 324 -29.87 29.30 -27.38
N LEU A 325 -30.61 28.77 -28.37
CA LEU A 325 -30.25 27.54 -29.09
C LEU A 325 -28.90 27.67 -29.78
N GLU A 326 -28.68 28.76 -30.53
CA GLU A 326 -27.42 29.01 -31.23
C GLU A 326 -26.25 29.19 -30.24
N ALA A 327 -26.49 29.84 -29.10
CA ALA A 327 -25.49 30.00 -28.04
C ALA A 327 -25.10 28.65 -27.42
N SER A 328 -26.06 27.78 -27.09
CA SER A 328 -25.76 26.45 -26.52
C SER A 328 -25.00 25.53 -27.47
N TRP A 329 -25.33 25.53 -28.77
CA TRP A 329 -24.54 24.79 -29.76
C TRP A 329 -23.13 25.35 -29.92
N LYS A 330 -22.98 26.67 -29.92
CA LYS A 330 -21.66 27.32 -29.99
C LYS A 330 -20.79 26.94 -28.79
N GLU A 331 -21.37 26.93 -27.58
CA GLU A 331 -20.67 26.51 -26.36
C GLU A 331 -20.26 25.03 -26.41
N HIS A 332 -21.17 24.14 -26.83
CA HIS A 332 -20.86 22.73 -27.05
C HIS A 332 -19.67 22.52 -27.99
N ASP A 333 -19.63 23.28 -29.10
CA ASP A 333 -18.57 23.16 -30.10
C ASP A 333 -17.25 23.77 -29.60
N GLN A 334 -17.30 24.87 -28.84
CA GLN A 334 -16.13 25.49 -28.21
C GLN A 334 -15.43 24.57 -27.20
N LEU A 335 -16.16 23.67 -26.55
CA LEU A 335 -15.59 22.70 -25.60
C LEU A 335 -14.84 21.53 -26.28
N GLN A 336 -15.03 21.32 -27.58
CA GLN A 336 -14.40 20.20 -28.30
C GLN A 336 -12.88 20.31 -28.39
N GLU A 337 -12.34 21.53 -28.55
CA GLU A 337 -10.90 21.78 -28.64
C GLU A 337 -10.17 21.53 -27.31
N PRO A 338 -10.59 22.11 -26.16
CA PRO A 338 -9.99 21.80 -24.85
C PRO A 338 -10.05 20.31 -24.46
N ILE A 339 -11.10 19.61 -24.84
CA ILE A 339 -11.23 18.15 -24.64
C ILE A 339 -10.13 17.42 -25.42
N ASN A 340 -9.92 17.78 -26.68
CA ASN A 340 -8.90 17.15 -27.53
C ASN A 340 -7.48 17.45 -27.01
N GLU A 341 -7.23 18.69 -26.56
CA GLU A 341 -5.95 19.07 -25.95
C GLU A 341 -5.66 18.26 -24.67
N THR A 342 -6.66 18.13 -23.79
CA THR A 342 -6.51 17.36 -22.55
C THR A 342 -6.27 15.87 -22.83
N LYS A 343 -6.93 15.30 -23.84
CA LYS A 343 -6.67 13.92 -24.29
C LYS A 343 -5.24 13.75 -24.84
N ALA A 344 -4.75 14.70 -25.63
CA ALA A 344 -3.38 14.69 -26.13
C ALA A 344 -2.34 14.84 -25.01
N GLU A 345 -2.64 15.61 -23.96
CA GLU A 345 -1.79 15.74 -22.79
C GLU A 345 -1.67 14.42 -22.01
N ILE A 346 -2.79 13.72 -21.78
CA ILE A 346 -2.80 12.38 -21.15
C ILE A 346 -1.95 11.41 -21.97
N GLU A 347 -2.16 11.33 -23.29
CA GLU A 347 -1.40 10.43 -24.17
C GLU A 347 0.12 10.74 -24.12
N ARG A 348 0.50 12.02 -24.09
CA ARG A 348 1.91 12.43 -23.96
C ARG A 348 2.52 11.97 -22.64
N LEU A 349 1.81 12.11 -21.53
CA LEU A 349 2.27 11.68 -20.21
C LEU A 349 2.40 10.15 -20.11
N GLU A 350 1.46 9.41 -20.71
CA GLU A 350 1.55 7.95 -20.81
C GLU A 350 2.76 7.50 -21.62
N GLN A 351 3.04 8.15 -22.76
CA GLN A 351 4.24 7.89 -23.56
C GLN A 351 5.54 8.18 -22.77
N GLU A 352 5.53 9.19 -21.90
CA GLU A 352 6.68 9.50 -21.04
C GLU A 352 6.91 8.43 -19.97
N ILE A 353 5.84 7.93 -19.32
CA ILE A 353 5.91 6.78 -18.41
C ILE A 353 6.45 5.55 -19.14
N GLU A 354 5.97 5.27 -20.34
CA GLU A 354 6.43 4.12 -21.13
C GLU A 354 7.90 4.27 -21.56
N LYS A 355 8.33 5.49 -21.87
CA LYS A 355 9.75 5.78 -22.12
C LYS A 355 10.60 5.52 -20.88
N ILE A 356 10.13 5.91 -19.70
CA ILE A 356 10.82 5.67 -18.43
C ILE A 356 10.96 4.16 -18.18
N ARG A 357 9.87 3.40 -18.32
CA ARG A 357 9.86 1.94 -18.14
C ARG A 357 10.78 1.19 -19.11
N ASN A 358 10.93 1.70 -20.33
CA ASN A 358 11.79 1.09 -21.35
C ASN A 358 13.24 1.58 -21.30
N THR A 359 13.55 2.62 -20.52
CA THR A 359 14.91 3.13 -20.39
C THR A 359 15.67 2.26 -19.37
N ASP A 360 16.87 1.80 -19.75
CA ASP A 360 17.74 1.05 -18.82
C ASP A 360 17.94 1.89 -17.54
N PRO A 361 17.64 1.36 -16.34
CA PRO A 361 17.84 2.07 -15.07
C PRO A 361 19.25 2.65 -14.91
N ARG A 362 20.26 2.07 -15.58
CA ARG A 362 21.65 2.56 -15.60
C ARG A 362 21.83 3.87 -16.36
N ALA A 363 20.92 4.21 -17.27
CA ALA A 363 20.95 5.48 -17.99
C ALA A 363 20.57 6.67 -17.09
N TYR A 364 19.89 6.41 -15.97
CA TYR A 364 19.48 7.44 -14.99
C TYR A 364 20.55 7.77 -13.95
N SER A 365 21.59 6.95 -13.81
CA SER A 365 22.75 7.27 -12.98
C SER A 365 23.79 8.04 -13.80
N GLY A 366 23.79 9.36 -13.69
CA GLY A 366 24.83 10.17 -14.31
C GLY A 366 26.19 9.89 -13.68
N LYS A 367 27.28 10.07 -14.45
CA LYS A 367 28.65 10.06 -13.88
C LYS A 367 28.86 11.10 -12.76
N GLU A 368 28.00 12.11 -12.68
CA GLU A 368 28.02 13.14 -11.65
C GLU A 368 27.41 12.66 -10.32
N ASP A 369 26.32 11.88 -10.34
CA ASP A 369 25.74 11.26 -9.14
C ASP A 369 26.77 10.31 -8.48
N TYR A 370 27.62 9.68 -9.31
CA TYR A 370 28.74 8.87 -8.85
C TYR A 370 29.78 9.69 -8.08
N LYS A 371 30.04 10.92 -8.51
CA LYS A 371 31.04 11.80 -7.90
C LYS A 371 30.59 12.23 -6.52
N GLU A 372 29.35 12.69 -6.38
CA GLU A 372 28.79 13.18 -5.11
C GLU A 372 28.74 12.11 -4.02
N PHE A 373 28.55 10.83 -4.39
CA PHE A 373 28.59 9.70 -3.48
C PHE A 373 30.03 9.29 -3.06
N THR A 374 31.02 9.52 -3.93
CA THR A 374 32.43 9.18 -3.66
C THR A 374 33.25 10.32 -3.05
N ASP A 375 32.81 11.58 -3.17
CA ASP A 375 33.53 12.78 -2.71
C ASP A 375 33.20 13.21 -1.26
N THR A 376 32.54 12.37 -0.46
CA THR A 376 32.39 12.69 0.97
C THR A 376 33.74 12.57 1.68
N ASP A 377 34.40 13.71 1.91
CA ASP A 377 35.67 13.89 2.63
C ASP A 377 35.63 13.47 4.12
N SER A 378 34.63 12.69 4.55
CA SER A 378 34.58 12.18 5.91
C SER A 378 35.71 11.15 6.11
N VAL A 379 36.51 11.39 7.15
CA VAL A 379 37.63 10.52 7.55
C VAL A 379 37.14 9.09 7.87
N ALA A 380 35.89 8.94 8.31
CA ALA A 380 35.22 7.65 8.52
C ALA A 380 34.95 6.87 7.22
N GLY A 381 34.82 7.57 6.09
CA GLY A 381 34.77 6.95 4.78
C GLY A 381 36.13 6.37 4.41
N LYS A 382 37.17 7.19 4.32
CA LYS A 382 38.44 6.81 3.67
C LYS A 382 39.08 5.52 4.24
N GLU A 383 39.06 5.30 5.56
CA GLU A 383 39.59 4.07 6.18
C GLU A 383 38.62 2.88 6.13
N GLY A 384 37.31 3.12 6.07
CA GLY A 384 36.30 2.07 5.86
C GLY A 384 36.30 1.54 4.43
N TRP A 385 36.53 2.41 3.44
CA TRP A 385 36.52 2.09 2.02
C TRP A 385 37.70 1.22 1.58
N GLU A 386 38.86 1.27 2.25
CA GLU A 386 40.02 0.42 1.91
C GLU A 386 39.88 -1.04 2.40
N GLN A 387 39.04 -1.30 3.41
CA GLN A 387 38.86 -2.66 3.96
C GLN A 387 37.76 -3.46 3.26
N ILE A 388 36.86 -2.79 2.54
CA ILE A 388 35.79 -3.47 1.81
C ILE A 388 36.36 -3.96 0.47
N ASP A 389 36.39 -5.28 0.30
CA ASP A 389 36.91 -5.94 -0.91
C ASP A 389 36.32 -5.30 -2.18
N LYS A 390 37.19 -4.91 -3.12
CA LYS A 390 36.80 -4.27 -4.41
C LYS A 390 35.74 -5.08 -5.16
N LYS A 391 35.68 -6.40 -4.94
CA LYS A 391 34.66 -7.27 -5.52
C LYS A 391 33.28 -7.07 -4.90
N TYR A 392 33.21 -6.94 -3.57
CA TYR A 392 31.97 -6.64 -2.84
C TYR A 392 31.45 -5.24 -3.22
N MET A 393 32.36 -4.29 -3.40
CA MET A 393 32.00 -2.94 -3.86
C MET A 393 31.41 -2.92 -5.26
N ARG A 394 31.95 -3.68 -6.24
CA ARG A 394 31.32 -3.73 -7.57
C ARG A 394 29.92 -4.32 -7.55
N THR A 395 29.68 -5.31 -6.70
CA THR A 395 28.34 -5.92 -6.55
C THR A 395 27.38 -4.94 -5.90
N LEU A 396 27.79 -4.27 -4.82
CA LEU A 396 27.02 -3.21 -4.16
C LEU A 396 26.81 -2.00 -5.06
N GLU A 397 27.81 -1.59 -5.85
CA GLU A 397 27.69 -0.53 -6.86
C GLU A 397 26.61 -0.89 -7.88
N HIS A 398 26.61 -2.12 -8.40
CA HIS A 398 25.57 -2.58 -9.34
C HIS A 398 24.19 -2.63 -8.69
N GLN A 399 24.10 -3.06 -7.43
CA GLN A 399 22.84 -3.13 -6.70
C GLN A 399 22.31 -1.75 -6.28
N MET A 400 23.18 -0.85 -5.84
CA MET A 400 22.83 0.50 -5.39
C MET A 400 22.53 1.43 -6.56
N VAL A 401 23.31 1.38 -7.65
CA VAL A 401 22.99 2.13 -8.87
C VAL A 401 21.65 1.65 -9.44
N GLY A 402 21.40 0.34 -9.40
CA GLY A 402 20.09 -0.22 -9.73
C GLY A 402 18.98 0.30 -8.80
N MET A 403 19.17 0.28 -7.48
CA MET A 403 18.15 0.73 -6.51
C MET A 403 17.91 2.24 -6.51
N LEU A 404 18.93 3.06 -6.72
CA LEU A 404 18.81 4.52 -6.81
C LEU A 404 18.15 4.91 -8.13
N GLY A 405 18.51 4.25 -9.24
CA GLY A 405 17.81 4.36 -10.52
C GLY A 405 16.33 4.03 -10.35
N LEU A 406 16.00 2.87 -9.78
CA LEU A 406 14.61 2.44 -9.52
C LEU A 406 13.85 3.36 -8.56
N SER A 407 14.51 3.98 -7.59
CA SER A 407 13.84 4.91 -6.66
C SER A 407 13.51 6.24 -7.33
N ARG A 408 14.42 6.76 -8.16
CA ARG A 408 14.19 7.99 -8.93
C ARG A 408 13.14 7.76 -10.01
N GLU A 409 13.21 6.61 -10.68
CA GLU A 409 12.20 6.14 -11.64
C GLU A 409 10.81 6.10 -11.01
N ARG A 410 10.68 5.54 -9.81
CA ARG A 410 9.39 5.49 -9.08
C ARG A 410 8.90 6.85 -8.64
N LEU A 411 9.78 7.76 -8.23
CA LEU A 411 9.40 9.13 -7.89
C LEU A 411 8.89 9.87 -9.14
N THR A 412 9.60 9.77 -10.26
CA THR A 412 9.17 10.38 -11.53
C THR A 412 7.90 9.75 -12.09
N GLU A 413 7.76 8.42 -12.03
CA GLU A 413 6.54 7.73 -12.46
C GLU A 413 5.35 8.11 -11.56
N GLY A 414 5.57 8.26 -10.25
CA GLY A 414 4.55 8.71 -9.31
C GLY A 414 4.04 10.12 -9.61
N GLU A 415 4.96 11.06 -9.88
CA GLU A 415 4.62 12.44 -10.28
C GLU A 415 3.85 12.48 -11.61
N LEU A 416 4.27 11.72 -12.62
CA LEU A 416 3.58 11.64 -13.90
C LEU A 416 2.18 11.03 -13.77
N LYS A 417 2.01 9.98 -12.94
CA LYS A 417 0.69 9.41 -12.64
C LYS A 417 -0.23 10.40 -11.94
N ALA A 418 0.31 11.23 -11.04
CA ALA A 418 -0.46 12.29 -10.40
C ALA A 418 -0.92 13.35 -11.43
N GLN A 419 -0.06 13.71 -12.39
CA GLN A 419 -0.43 14.61 -13.50
C GLN A 419 -1.50 14.01 -14.41
N ILE A 420 -1.41 12.72 -14.77
CA ILE A 420 -2.45 12.02 -15.54
C ILE A 420 -3.79 12.10 -14.81
N LYS A 421 -3.81 11.76 -13.51
CA LYS A 421 -5.04 11.82 -12.71
C LYS A 421 -5.66 13.22 -12.66
N ALA A 422 -4.83 14.26 -12.60
CA ALA A 422 -5.30 15.65 -12.64
C ALA A 422 -5.89 16.01 -14.03
N ALA A 423 -5.27 15.56 -15.11
CA ALA A 423 -5.75 15.76 -16.47
C ALA A 423 -7.05 14.98 -16.74
N GLU A 424 -7.20 13.76 -16.22
CA GLU A 424 -8.44 12.97 -16.28
C GLU A 424 -9.59 13.70 -15.56
N ALA A 425 -9.35 14.24 -14.36
CA ALA A 425 -10.36 15.00 -13.63
C ALA A 425 -10.79 16.28 -14.40
N LYS A 426 -9.85 16.93 -15.09
CA LYS A 426 -10.14 18.07 -15.96
C LYS A 426 -10.96 17.65 -17.18
N LEU A 427 -10.64 16.51 -17.80
CA LEU A 427 -11.38 15.94 -18.92
C LEU A 427 -12.83 15.64 -18.53
N ASP A 428 -13.05 14.99 -17.38
CA ASP A 428 -14.38 14.69 -16.85
C ASP A 428 -15.22 15.96 -16.69
N LYS A 429 -14.62 17.04 -16.16
CA LYS A 429 -15.30 18.34 -16.01
C LYS A 429 -15.72 18.93 -17.36
N LEU A 430 -14.83 18.90 -18.36
CA LEU A 430 -15.12 19.41 -19.70
C LEU A 430 -16.21 18.59 -20.41
N GLU A 431 -16.16 17.26 -20.30
CA GLU A 431 -17.17 16.38 -20.89
C GLU A 431 -18.55 16.58 -20.24
N ARG A 432 -18.62 16.82 -18.92
CA ARG A 432 -19.86 17.20 -18.23
C ARG A 432 -20.41 18.54 -18.75
N GLN A 433 -19.58 19.58 -18.84
CA GLN A 433 -20.00 20.88 -19.38
C GLN A 433 -20.54 20.76 -20.81
N ARG A 434 -19.86 19.97 -21.65
CA ARG A 434 -20.30 19.73 -23.02
C ARG A 434 -21.64 18.98 -23.08
N SER A 435 -21.84 17.99 -22.21
CA SER A 435 -23.10 17.26 -22.07
C SER A 435 -24.26 18.17 -21.65
N LEU A 436 -24.01 19.09 -20.71
CA LEU A 436 -24.99 20.10 -20.28
C LEU A 436 -25.35 21.07 -21.41
N ALA A 437 -24.36 21.61 -22.12
CA ALA A 437 -24.58 22.49 -23.28
C ALA A 437 -25.40 21.81 -24.38
N ARG A 438 -25.11 20.52 -24.66
CA ARG A 438 -25.90 19.70 -25.58
C ARG A 438 -27.34 19.52 -25.11
N SER A 439 -27.53 19.18 -23.83
CA SER A 439 -28.87 18.96 -23.26
C SER A 439 -29.71 20.23 -23.31
N ALA A 440 -29.11 21.39 -23.03
CA ALA A 440 -29.75 22.70 -23.17
C ALA A 440 -30.13 22.99 -24.63
N ALA A 441 -29.24 22.74 -25.58
CA ALA A 441 -29.52 22.90 -27.00
C ALA A 441 -30.69 22.00 -27.47
N GLU A 442 -30.72 20.73 -27.07
CA GLU A 442 -31.80 19.80 -27.38
C GLU A 442 -33.14 20.22 -26.73
N GLU A 443 -33.12 20.83 -25.55
CA GLU A 443 -34.31 21.41 -24.92
C GLU A 443 -34.82 22.64 -25.69
N TYR A 444 -33.94 23.60 -26.01
CA TYR A 444 -34.32 24.78 -26.80
C TYR A 444 -34.85 24.39 -28.18
N GLU A 445 -34.26 23.38 -28.82
CA GLU A 445 -34.76 22.86 -30.09
C GLU A 445 -36.17 22.26 -29.96
N ARG A 446 -36.42 21.48 -28.90
CA ARG A 446 -37.78 20.95 -28.62
C ARG A 446 -38.79 22.08 -28.43
N ARG A 447 -38.47 23.10 -27.61
CA ARG A 447 -39.34 24.27 -27.39
C ARG A 447 -39.60 25.01 -28.70
N PHE A 448 -38.56 25.23 -29.51
CA PHE A 448 -38.66 25.91 -30.80
C PHE A 448 -39.57 25.16 -31.79
N ARG A 449 -39.46 23.82 -31.85
CA ARG A 449 -40.34 22.97 -32.69
C ARG A 449 -41.81 23.06 -32.25
N THR A 450 -42.08 23.05 -30.94
CA THR A 450 -43.44 23.17 -30.39
C THR A 450 -44.09 24.51 -30.78
N VAL A 451 -43.35 25.61 -30.67
CA VAL A 451 -43.85 26.95 -31.04
C VAL A 451 -44.12 27.05 -32.55
N ARG A 452 -43.29 26.41 -33.38
CA ARG A 452 -43.47 26.41 -34.84
C ARG A 452 -44.65 25.54 -35.31
N GLY A 453 -44.96 24.45 -34.60
CA GLY A 453 -46.06 23.54 -34.94
C GLY A 453 -47.47 24.03 -34.58
N LYS A 454 -47.59 25.11 -33.79
CA LYS A 454 -48.87 25.73 -33.41
C LYS A 454 -49.33 26.85 -34.37
N GLN A 455 -48.55 27.17 -35.40
CA GLN A 455 -48.89 28.10 -36.49
C GLN A 455 -49.50 27.36 -37.68
#